data_AF-A0A117SA89-F1
#
_entry.id   AF-A0A117SA89-F1
#
_cell.length_a   1.000
_cell.length_b   1.000
_cell.length_c   1.000
_cell.angle_alpha   90.00
_cell.angle_beta   90.00
_cell.angle_gamma   90.00
#
_symmetry.space_group_name_H-M   'P 1'
#
loop_
_entity.id
_entity.type
_entity.pdbx_description
1 polymer ?
#
loop_
_entity_poly.entity_id
_entity_poly.type
_entity_poly.pdbx_seq_one_letter_code
_entity_poly.pdbx_strand_id
1 'polypeptide(L)'
;MEKKLIQFDEVSYNRDIIAINRIADKVNENMNQLVDDNEVTIDFIKNLLCNSDFIKTVKYREQLEKFRRNFNLQNVPLDYSKHEFIFTMANSSIQYLFSLKNKVGAVSYENEYFFNEGLLYLENGKLCISPDYKDKIRERHSYYTKTEKQNQVLEKVKIIETALNEIKDLTGGRIFSINKLIYPYFGRNEFVFNRQIFDYLTKE
;
A
#
# COMPACT_ATOMS: atom_id res chain seq x y z
N MET A 1 -17.34 23.40 10.50
CA MET A 1 -17.99 22.78 9.33
C MET A 1 -17.77 21.28 9.43
N GLU A 2 -18.83 20.49 9.36
CA GLU A 2 -18.73 19.03 9.38
C GLU A 2 -18.19 18.50 8.05
N LYS A 3 -17.21 17.60 8.11
CA LYS A 3 -16.67 16.91 6.93
C LYS A 3 -17.67 15.83 6.52
N LYS A 4 -18.07 15.80 5.25
CA LYS A 4 -18.95 14.75 4.69
C LYS A 4 -18.13 13.76 3.87
N LEU A 5 -18.41 12.46 4.03
CA LEU A 5 -17.75 11.40 3.26
C LEU A 5 -18.23 11.47 1.80
N ILE A 6 -17.28 11.66 0.88
CA ILE A 6 -17.51 11.63 -0.57
C ILE A 6 -17.49 10.18 -1.05
N GLN A 7 -16.41 9.46 -0.72
CA GLN A 7 -16.16 8.10 -1.16
C GLN A 7 -15.26 7.39 -0.16
N PHE A 8 -15.48 6.09 0.01
CA PHE A 8 -14.56 5.16 0.65
C PHE A 8 -14.01 4.20 -0.40
N ASP A 9 -12.69 4.16 -0.58
CA ASP A 9 -12.03 3.19 -1.46
C ASP A 9 -11.86 1.85 -0.72
N GLU A 10 -12.94 1.07 -0.73
CA GLU A 10 -13.01 -0.24 -0.07
C GLU A 10 -12.00 -1.24 -0.64
N VAL A 11 -11.68 -1.16 -1.93
CA VAL A 11 -10.74 -2.08 -2.59
C VAL A 11 -9.33 -1.83 -2.05
N SER A 12 -8.89 -0.57 -2.05
CA SER A 12 -7.57 -0.22 -1.51
C SER A 12 -7.47 -0.45 -0.01
N TYR A 13 -8.54 -0.16 0.74
CA TYR A 13 -8.63 -0.50 2.17
C TYR A 13 -8.42 -2.00 2.41
N ASN A 14 -9.18 -2.86 1.73
CA ASN A 14 -9.09 -4.31 1.94
C ASN A 14 -7.72 -4.86 1.54
N ARG A 15 -7.14 -4.33 0.45
CA ARG A 15 -5.77 -4.67 0.03
C ARG A 15 -4.75 -4.33 1.11
N ASP A 16 -4.85 -3.17 1.73
CA ASP A 16 -3.92 -2.74 2.78
C ASP A 16 -4.11 -3.55 4.07
N ILE A 17 -5.34 -3.89 4.43
CA ILE A 17 -5.64 -4.81 5.55
C ILE A 17 -4.98 -6.18 5.31
N ILE A 18 -5.08 -6.72 4.11
CA ILE A 18 -4.42 -8.01 3.78
C ILE A 18 -2.90 -7.86 3.86
N ALA A 19 -2.36 -6.77 3.31
CA ALA A 19 -0.92 -6.52 3.27
C ALA A 19 -0.31 -6.39 4.67
N ILE A 20 -0.90 -5.57 5.55
CA ILE A 20 -0.35 -5.33 6.90
C ILE A 20 -0.36 -6.61 7.75
N ASN A 21 -1.43 -7.41 7.68
CA ASN A 21 -1.52 -8.70 8.37
C ASN A 21 -0.46 -9.68 7.82
N ARG A 22 -0.36 -9.81 6.49
CA ARG A 22 0.65 -10.66 5.84
C ARG A 22 2.08 -10.28 6.26
N ILE A 23 2.39 -8.98 6.32
CA ILE A 23 3.71 -8.50 6.73
C ILE A 23 4.00 -8.92 8.18
N ALA A 24 3.08 -8.65 9.11
CA ALA A 24 3.22 -9.04 10.51
C ALA A 24 3.44 -10.55 10.67
N ASP A 25 2.58 -11.36 10.04
CA ASP A 25 2.64 -12.82 10.12
C ASP A 25 3.97 -13.36 9.56
N LYS A 26 4.34 -12.96 8.33
CA LYS A 26 5.53 -13.49 7.64
C LYS A 26 6.83 -13.04 8.29
N VAL A 27 6.89 -11.83 8.84
CA VAL A 27 8.06 -11.40 9.62
C VAL A 27 8.15 -12.21 10.91
N ASN A 28 7.04 -12.38 11.65
CA ASN A 28 7.04 -13.14 12.90
C ASN A 28 7.41 -14.62 12.69
N GLU A 29 6.90 -15.27 11.62
CA GLU A 29 7.28 -16.64 11.24
C GLU A 29 8.79 -16.82 11.03
N ASN A 30 9.50 -15.77 10.61
CA ASN A 30 10.92 -15.82 10.28
C ASN A 30 11.78 -14.99 11.26
N MET A 31 11.20 -14.53 12.37
CA MET A 31 11.88 -13.63 13.32
C MET A 31 13.13 -14.26 13.92
N ASN A 32 13.10 -15.54 14.26
CA ASN A 32 14.26 -16.24 14.82
C ASN A 32 15.49 -16.15 13.89
N GLN A 33 15.28 -16.25 12.57
CA GLN A 33 16.37 -16.13 11.59
C GLN A 33 16.95 -14.71 11.53
N LEU A 34 16.19 -13.70 11.93
CA LEU A 34 16.66 -12.31 11.95
C LEU A 34 17.50 -12.02 13.19
N VAL A 35 17.12 -12.56 14.35
CA VAL A 35 17.77 -12.25 15.64
C VAL A 35 19.17 -12.87 15.75
N ASP A 36 19.43 -14.01 15.10
CA ASP A 36 20.71 -14.72 15.20
C ASP A 36 21.93 -13.90 14.74
N ASP A 37 21.73 -12.97 13.80
CA ASP A 37 22.82 -12.19 13.19
C ASP A 37 22.62 -10.67 13.27
N ASN A 38 21.50 -10.18 13.84
CA ASN A 38 21.15 -8.76 13.80
C ASN A 38 20.49 -8.26 15.09
N GLU A 39 20.74 -6.99 15.40
CA GLU A 39 19.85 -6.23 16.25
C GLU A 39 18.57 -5.89 15.46
N VAL A 40 17.47 -6.56 15.78
CA VAL A 40 16.20 -6.39 15.08
C VAL A 40 15.44 -5.21 15.66
N THR A 41 15.36 -4.12 14.90
CA THR A 41 14.55 -2.93 15.20
C THR A 41 13.43 -2.76 14.16
N ILE A 42 12.46 -1.88 14.43
CA ILE A 42 11.43 -1.54 13.44
C ILE A 42 12.04 -0.94 12.16
N ASP A 43 13.10 -0.12 12.32
CA ASP A 43 13.83 0.47 11.19
C ASP A 43 14.60 -0.58 10.39
N PHE A 44 15.15 -1.61 11.06
CA PHE A 44 15.75 -2.74 10.37
C PHE A 44 14.73 -3.46 9.50
N ILE A 45 13.56 -3.81 10.05
CA ILE A 45 12.49 -4.49 9.31
C ILE A 45 11.99 -3.62 8.14
N LYS A 46 11.77 -2.33 8.40
CA LYS A 46 11.38 -1.35 7.38
C LYS A 46 12.40 -1.33 6.23
N ASN A 47 13.69 -1.20 6.53
CA ASN A 47 14.74 -1.15 5.52
C ASN A 47 14.87 -2.48 4.77
N LEU A 48 14.79 -3.62 5.47
CA LEU A 48 14.83 -4.94 4.87
C LEU A 48 13.75 -5.10 3.79
N LEU A 49 12.52 -4.69 4.11
CA LEU A 49 11.37 -4.88 3.25
C LEU A 49 11.27 -3.80 2.16
N CYS A 50 11.40 -2.52 2.51
CA CYS A 50 11.11 -1.40 1.63
C CYS A 50 12.33 -0.87 0.84
N ASN A 51 13.56 -1.10 1.32
CA ASN A 51 14.78 -0.60 0.65
C ASN A 51 15.45 -1.74 -0.16
N SER A 52 15.52 -1.57 -1.49
CA SER A 52 16.13 -2.57 -2.38
C SER A 52 17.63 -2.75 -2.17
N ASP A 53 18.31 -1.70 -1.74
CA ASP A 53 19.77 -1.67 -1.65
C ASP A 53 20.28 -2.05 -0.26
N PHE A 54 19.42 -2.03 0.76
CA PHE A 54 19.82 -2.34 2.13
C PHE A 54 20.53 -3.70 2.26
N ILE A 55 19.98 -4.75 1.64
CA ILE A 55 20.60 -6.08 1.69
C ILE A 55 21.90 -6.11 0.87
N LYS A 56 21.86 -5.60 -0.36
CA LYS A 56 22.97 -5.67 -1.34
C LYS A 56 24.18 -4.82 -0.96
N THR A 57 23.96 -3.72 -0.24
CA THR A 57 25.00 -2.74 0.05
C THR A 57 25.35 -2.73 1.53
N VAL A 58 24.39 -2.48 2.40
CA VAL A 58 24.61 -2.29 3.84
C VAL A 58 24.93 -3.63 4.49
N LYS A 59 24.01 -4.60 4.43
CA LYS A 59 24.18 -5.91 5.08
C LYS A 59 25.33 -6.70 4.46
N TYR A 60 25.51 -6.63 3.15
CA TYR A 60 26.66 -7.24 2.49
C TYR A 60 28.00 -6.68 2.99
N ARG A 61 28.12 -5.35 3.10
CA ARG A 61 29.34 -4.69 3.58
C ARG A 61 29.64 -5.03 5.04
N GLU A 62 28.62 -5.08 5.90
CA GLU A 62 28.78 -5.49 7.30
C GLU A 62 29.34 -6.92 7.41
N GLN A 63 28.84 -7.85 6.60
CA GLN A 63 29.34 -9.23 6.59
C GLN A 63 30.75 -9.33 6.00
N LEU A 64 31.06 -8.56 4.94
CA LEU A 64 32.42 -8.45 4.42
C LEU A 64 33.42 -8.02 5.50
N GLU A 65 33.09 -6.97 6.26
CA GLU A 65 33.94 -6.48 7.35
C GLU A 65 34.02 -7.49 8.52
N LYS A 66 32.93 -8.20 8.84
CA LYS A 66 32.93 -9.29 9.83
C LYS A 66 33.91 -10.40 9.44
N PHE A 67 33.82 -10.91 8.22
CA PHE A 67 34.74 -11.96 7.75
C PHE A 67 36.17 -11.45 7.62
N ARG A 68 36.38 -10.23 7.10
CA ARG A 68 37.71 -9.60 7.05
C ARG A 68 38.40 -9.57 8.41
N ARG A 69 37.66 -9.24 9.48
CA ARG A 69 38.15 -9.28 10.85
C ARG A 69 38.47 -10.70 11.32
N ASN A 70 37.59 -11.66 11.03
CA ASN A 70 37.80 -13.07 11.40
C ASN A 70 39.08 -13.68 10.78
N PHE A 71 39.49 -13.20 9.60
CA PHE A 71 40.75 -13.60 8.94
C PHE A 71 41.94 -12.68 9.24
N ASN A 72 41.81 -11.74 10.18
CA ASN A 72 42.85 -10.76 10.56
C ASN A 72 43.36 -9.88 9.40
N LEU A 73 42.50 -9.55 8.44
CA LEU A 73 42.83 -8.75 7.24
C LEU A 73 42.44 -7.27 7.36
N GLN A 74 42.35 -6.74 8.59
CA GLN A 74 41.80 -5.40 8.89
C GLN A 74 42.55 -4.24 8.19
N ASN A 75 43.86 -4.42 7.93
CA ASN A 75 44.71 -3.41 7.27
C ASN A 75 45.06 -3.76 5.82
N VAL A 76 44.48 -4.83 5.27
CA VAL A 76 44.73 -5.30 3.90
C VAL A 76 43.52 -4.94 3.03
N PRO A 77 43.70 -4.22 1.90
CA PRO A 77 42.62 -4.01 0.95
C PRO A 77 42.11 -5.35 0.40
N LEU A 78 40.79 -5.56 0.45
CA LEU A 78 40.18 -6.75 -0.13
C LEU A 78 40.19 -6.67 -1.65
N ASP A 79 40.86 -7.62 -2.27
CA ASP A 79 40.90 -7.88 -3.72
C ASP A 79 40.13 -9.17 -4.01
N TYR A 80 39.16 -9.13 -4.93
CA TYR A 80 38.35 -10.32 -5.29
C TYR A 80 39.22 -11.48 -5.79
N SER A 81 40.25 -11.21 -6.60
CA SER A 81 41.11 -12.26 -7.17
C SER A 81 41.93 -13.01 -6.12
N LYS A 82 42.16 -12.39 -4.95
CA LYS A 82 42.97 -12.95 -3.85
C LYS A 82 42.14 -13.42 -2.67
N HIS A 83 40.93 -12.87 -2.51
CA HIS A 83 40.09 -13.08 -1.33
C HIS A 83 38.66 -13.49 -1.69
N GLU A 84 38.45 -14.10 -2.86
CA GLU A 84 37.14 -14.55 -3.36
C GLU A 84 36.29 -15.22 -2.27
N PHE A 85 36.88 -16.12 -1.49
CA PHE A 85 36.23 -16.82 -0.39
C PHE A 85 35.51 -15.87 0.60
N ILE A 86 36.09 -14.70 0.93
CA ILE A 86 35.48 -13.70 1.83
C ILE A 86 34.22 -13.10 1.19
N PHE A 87 34.29 -12.77 -0.10
CA PHE A 87 33.15 -12.25 -0.85
C PHE A 87 32.04 -13.29 -0.97
N THR A 88 32.39 -14.55 -1.26
CA THR A 88 31.43 -15.66 -1.34
C THR A 88 30.76 -15.93 0.01
N MET A 89 31.50 -15.93 1.11
CA MET A 89 30.94 -16.11 2.45
C MET A 89 30.04 -14.95 2.84
N ALA A 90 30.46 -13.71 2.61
CA ALA A 90 29.64 -12.53 2.86
C ALA A 90 28.32 -12.58 2.05
N ASN A 91 28.40 -12.91 0.75
CA ASN A 91 27.20 -13.03 -0.08
C ASN A 91 26.29 -14.18 0.38
N SER A 92 26.86 -15.31 0.79
CA SER A 92 26.08 -16.45 1.29
C SER A 92 25.37 -16.10 2.60
N SER A 93 26.04 -15.37 3.50
CA SER A 93 25.51 -14.99 4.80
C SER A 93 24.32 -14.04 4.74
N ILE A 94 24.06 -13.36 3.62
CA ILE A 94 22.91 -12.46 3.46
C ILE A 94 21.74 -13.09 2.69
N GLN A 95 21.88 -14.31 2.16
CA GLN A 95 20.84 -14.91 1.31
C GLN A 95 19.51 -15.14 2.04
N TYR A 96 19.55 -15.40 3.35
CA TYR A 96 18.34 -15.56 4.15
C TYR A 96 17.50 -14.27 4.19
N LEU A 97 18.13 -13.09 4.12
CA LEU A 97 17.42 -11.80 4.09
C LEU A 97 16.63 -11.63 2.78
N PHE A 98 17.21 -12.05 1.64
CA PHE A 98 16.47 -12.10 0.37
C PHE A 98 15.33 -13.12 0.42
N SER A 99 15.59 -14.30 1.00
CA SER A 99 14.56 -15.32 1.18
C SER A 99 13.38 -14.81 2.01
N LEU A 100 13.65 -14.14 3.13
CA LEU A 100 12.62 -13.54 3.98
C LEU A 100 11.84 -12.46 3.22
N LYS A 101 12.54 -11.53 2.56
CA LYS A 101 11.89 -10.49 1.75
C LYS A 101 10.95 -11.09 0.71
N ASN A 102 11.37 -12.15 0.03
CA ASN A 102 10.55 -12.86 -0.95
C ASN A 102 9.34 -13.56 -0.31
N LYS A 103 9.49 -14.15 0.88
CA LYS A 103 8.38 -14.77 1.63
C LYS A 103 7.34 -13.76 2.11
N VAL A 104 7.77 -12.58 2.57
CA VAL A 104 6.87 -11.48 2.94
C VAL A 104 6.15 -10.94 1.71
N GLY A 105 6.82 -10.97 0.56
CA GLY A 105 6.31 -10.50 -0.73
C GLY A 105 6.73 -9.07 -1.03
N ALA A 106 6.29 -8.55 -2.19
CA ALA A 106 6.57 -7.18 -2.56
C ALA A 106 5.94 -6.20 -1.55
N VAL A 107 6.78 -5.56 -0.75
CA VAL A 107 6.45 -4.38 0.06
C VAL A 107 6.95 -3.19 -0.75
N SER A 108 6.02 -2.41 -1.31
CA SER A 108 6.37 -1.24 -2.12
C SER A 108 6.40 0.03 -1.25
N TYR A 109 6.76 1.16 -1.86
CA TYR A 109 6.62 2.48 -1.22
C TYR A 109 5.19 2.72 -0.70
N GLU A 110 4.18 2.10 -1.32
CA GLU A 110 2.76 2.20 -0.91
C GLU A 110 2.49 1.56 0.45
N ASN A 111 3.35 0.66 0.91
CA ASN A 111 3.22 0.00 2.22
C ASN A 111 4.18 0.57 3.27
N GLU A 112 5.09 1.46 2.89
CA GLU A 112 6.05 2.05 3.83
C GLU A 112 5.36 2.84 4.94
N TYR A 113 4.17 3.41 4.65
CA TYR A 113 3.39 4.14 5.65
C TYR A 113 2.96 3.27 6.83
N PHE A 114 2.87 1.94 6.68
CA PHE A 114 2.60 1.05 7.82
C PHE A 114 3.65 1.22 8.93
N PHE A 115 4.90 1.44 8.54
CA PHE A 115 5.99 1.69 9.48
C PHE A 115 6.00 3.16 9.93
N ASN A 116 5.88 4.11 8.98
CA ASN A 116 5.99 5.54 9.28
C ASN A 116 4.87 6.06 10.19
N GLU A 117 3.67 5.51 10.08
CA GLU A 117 2.51 5.91 10.89
C GLU A 117 2.34 5.05 12.16
N GLY A 118 3.32 4.19 12.46
CA GLY A 118 3.29 3.34 13.65
C GLY A 118 2.17 2.29 13.62
N LEU A 119 1.69 1.91 12.44
CA LEU A 119 0.71 0.83 12.29
C LEU A 119 1.36 -0.53 12.55
N LEU A 120 2.65 -0.65 12.27
CA LEU A 120 3.52 -1.76 12.64
C LEU A 120 4.56 -1.26 13.65
N TYR A 121 4.74 -2.00 14.75
CA TYR A 121 5.73 -1.72 15.77
C TYR A 121 6.34 -3.01 16.31
N LEU A 122 7.52 -2.92 16.91
CA LEU A 122 8.18 -4.07 17.51
C LEU A 122 7.97 -4.06 19.02
N GLU A 123 7.49 -5.16 19.58
CA GLU A 123 7.33 -5.36 21.01
C GLU A 123 7.75 -6.78 21.38
N ASN A 124 8.65 -6.92 22.36
CA ASN A 124 9.18 -8.21 22.83
C ASN A 124 9.67 -9.14 21.70
N GLY A 125 10.37 -8.56 20.72
CA GLY A 125 10.88 -9.29 19.57
C GLY A 125 9.80 -9.79 18.61
N LYS A 126 8.58 -9.27 18.66
CA LYS A 126 7.50 -9.57 17.71
C LYS A 126 7.07 -8.30 16.99
N LEU A 127 6.80 -8.44 15.70
CA LEU A 127 6.18 -7.40 14.90
C LEU A 127 4.67 -7.40 15.18
N CYS A 128 4.22 -6.38 15.88
CA CYS A 128 2.84 -6.19 16.30
C CYS A 128 2.13 -5.17 15.40
N ILE A 129 0.80 -5.28 15.32
CA ILE A 129 -0.06 -4.35 14.59
C ILE A 129 -0.76 -3.45 15.62
N SER A 130 -0.81 -2.14 15.37
CA SER A 130 -1.50 -1.19 16.24
C SER A 130 -2.98 -1.56 16.40
N PRO A 131 -3.57 -1.53 17.61
CA PRO A 131 -4.99 -1.85 17.81
C PRO A 131 -5.95 -1.03 16.94
N ASP A 132 -5.57 0.22 16.63
CA ASP A 132 -6.35 1.18 15.84
C ASP A 132 -6.04 1.15 14.33
N TYR A 133 -5.28 0.15 13.85
CA TYR A 133 -4.80 0.14 12.46
C TYR A 133 -5.93 0.16 11.43
N LYS A 134 -7.06 -0.52 11.71
CA LYS A 134 -8.21 -0.55 10.81
C LYS A 134 -8.81 0.84 10.63
N ASP A 135 -8.92 1.60 11.71
CA ASP A 135 -9.50 2.95 11.67
C ASP A 135 -8.57 3.92 10.95
N LYS A 136 -7.26 3.83 11.20
CA LYS A 136 -6.26 4.65 10.49
C LYS A 136 -6.21 4.34 8.99
N ILE A 137 -6.21 3.06 8.62
CA ILE A 137 -6.24 2.65 7.20
C ILE A 137 -7.59 3.06 6.57
N ARG A 138 -8.71 2.94 7.28
CA ARG A 138 -10.02 3.39 6.81
C ARG A 138 -10.02 4.90 6.53
N GLU A 139 -9.47 5.70 7.45
CA GLU A 139 -9.38 7.15 7.27
C GLU A 139 -8.51 7.53 6.07
N ARG A 140 -7.39 6.82 5.87
CA ARG A 140 -6.51 7.03 4.69
C ARG A 140 -7.24 6.80 3.37
N HIS A 141 -8.12 5.79 3.32
CA HIS A 141 -8.90 5.43 2.13
C HIS A 141 -10.29 6.10 2.08
N SER A 142 -10.53 7.08 2.97
CA SER A 142 -11.76 7.87 3.00
C SER A 142 -11.52 9.26 2.43
N TYR A 143 -12.32 9.65 1.46
CA TYR A 143 -12.28 10.97 0.84
C TYR A 143 -13.38 11.83 1.40
N TYR A 144 -13.03 12.97 1.99
CA TYR A 144 -13.98 13.89 2.59
C TYR A 144 -14.04 15.24 1.88
N THR A 145 -15.16 15.92 2.04
CA THR A 145 -15.29 17.33 1.68
C THR A 145 -14.34 18.20 2.51
N LYS A 146 -13.81 19.24 1.87
CA LYS A 146 -12.89 20.23 2.45
C LYS A 146 -13.52 21.61 2.59
N THR A 147 -14.61 21.89 1.88
CA THR A 147 -15.27 23.20 1.87
C THR A 147 -16.79 23.08 1.87
N GLU A 148 -17.48 24.15 2.29
CA GLU A 148 -18.95 24.19 2.31
C GLU A 148 -19.54 24.09 0.90
N LYS A 149 -18.85 24.67 -0.09
CA LYS A 149 -19.21 24.50 -1.50
C LYS A 149 -19.16 23.02 -1.92
N GLN A 150 -18.18 22.26 -1.44
CA GLN A 150 -18.13 20.81 -1.70
C GLN A 150 -19.26 20.05 -1.00
N ASN A 151 -19.66 20.45 0.23
CA ASN A 151 -20.84 19.89 0.90
C ASN A 151 -22.12 20.07 0.07
N GLN A 152 -22.37 21.30 -0.40
CA GLN A 152 -23.54 21.61 -1.22
C GLN A 152 -23.55 20.85 -2.55
N VAL A 153 -22.40 20.75 -3.21
CA VAL A 153 -22.28 19.98 -4.46
C VAL A 153 -22.51 18.49 -4.20
N LEU A 154 -21.94 17.93 -3.13
CA LEU A 154 -22.09 16.51 -2.78
C LEU A 154 -23.56 16.14 -2.56
N GLU A 155 -24.33 16.98 -1.88
CA GLU A 155 -25.77 16.76 -1.67
C GLU A 155 -26.54 16.65 -2.99
N LYS A 156 -26.25 17.55 -3.95
CA LYS A 156 -26.88 17.51 -5.28
C LYS A 156 -26.45 16.27 -6.06
N VAL A 157 -25.18 15.90 -5.99
CA VAL A 157 -24.66 14.68 -6.64
C VAL A 157 -25.33 13.43 -6.07
N LYS A 158 -25.54 13.34 -4.76
CA LYS A 158 -26.22 12.19 -4.13
C LYS A 158 -27.68 12.06 -4.57
N ILE A 159 -28.40 13.17 -4.72
CA ILE A 159 -29.78 13.15 -5.26
C ILE A 159 -29.78 12.61 -6.69
N ILE A 160 -28.84 13.06 -7.53
CA ILE A 160 -28.72 12.60 -8.92
C ILE A 160 -28.38 11.10 -8.96
N GLU A 161 -27.43 10.65 -8.15
CA GLU A 161 -27.04 9.24 -8.03
C GLU A 161 -28.25 8.35 -7.68
N THR A 162 -29.02 8.72 -6.66
CA THR A 162 -30.24 7.98 -6.27
C THR A 162 -31.25 7.91 -7.41
N ALA A 163 -31.55 9.05 -8.04
CA ALA A 163 -32.52 9.09 -9.15
C ALA A 163 -32.08 8.23 -10.34
N LEU A 164 -30.78 8.22 -10.68
CA LEU A 164 -30.27 7.38 -11.77
C LEU A 164 -30.37 5.88 -11.43
N ASN A 165 -30.16 5.50 -10.18
CA ASN A 165 -30.34 4.11 -9.74
C ASN A 165 -31.82 3.69 -9.77
N GLU A 166 -32.74 4.55 -9.34
CA GLU A 166 -34.19 4.28 -9.44
C GLU A 166 -34.63 4.07 -10.90
N ILE A 167 -34.17 4.94 -11.81
CA ILE A 167 -34.45 4.80 -13.25
C ILE A 167 -33.89 3.48 -13.79
N LYS A 168 -32.70 3.07 -13.34
CA LYS A 168 -32.08 1.79 -13.73
C LYS A 168 -32.96 0.61 -13.33
N ASP A 169 -33.46 0.61 -12.10
CA ASP A 169 -34.28 -0.46 -11.58
C ASP A 169 -35.63 -0.53 -12.31
N LEU A 170 -36.22 0.62 -12.67
CA LEU A 170 -37.48 0.67 -13.43
C LEU A 170 -37.34 0.21 -14.88
N THR A 171 -36.23 0.54 -15.55
CA THR A 171 -36.06 0.32 -16.99
C THR A 171 -35.32 -0.99 -17.32
N GLY A 172 -34.78 -1.67 -16.31
CA GLY A 172 -33.83 -2.78 -16.52
C GLY A 172 -32.58 -2.37 -17.32
N GLY A 173 -32.36 -1.06 -17.49
CA GLY A 173 -31.39 -0.49 -18.40
C GLY A 173 -29.95 -0.72 -17.94
N ARG A 174 -29.02 -0.85 -18.89
CA ARG A 174 -27.58 -0.79 -18.60
C ARG A 174 -27.19 0.64 -18.23
N ILE A 175 -26.24 0.79 -17.30
CA ILE A 175 -25.71 2.10 -16.82
C ILE A 175 -25.35 3.05 -17.99
N PHE A 176 -24.87 2.48 -19.10
CA PHE A 176 -24.46 3.20 -20.32
C PHE A 176 -25.56 3.93 -21.11
N SER A 177 -26.83 3.61 -20.87
CA SER A 177 -27.95 4.30 -21.52
C SER A 177 -28.51 5.39 -20.62
N ILE A 178 -28.55 5.13 -19.31
CA ILE A 178 -29.14 6.03 -18.31
C ILE A 178 -28.27 7.27 -18.11
N ASN A 179 -26.95 7.14 -18.15
CA ASN A 179 -26.03 8.28 -18.09
C ASN A 179 -26.10 9.23 -19.29
N LYS A 180 -26.84 8.86 -20.36
CA LYS A 180 -27.07 9.69 -21.55
C LYS A 180 -28.43 10.39 -21.55
N LEU A 181 -29.24 10.20 -20.51
CA LEU A 181 -30.53 10.91 -20.35
C LEU A 181 -30.35 12.43 -20.28
N ILE A 182 -29.18 12.87 -19.85
CA ILE A 182 -28.81 14.28 -19.75
C ILE A 182 -27.45 14.46 -20.44
N TYR A 183 -27.32 15.44 -21.33
CA TYR A 183 -26.07 15.74 -22.03
C TYR A 183 -25.74 17.23 -21.98
N PRO A 184 -24.44 17.62 -22.02
CA PRO A 184 -24.06 19.02 -22.04
C PRO A 184 -24.40 19.65 -23.39
N TYR A 185 -25.04 20.82 -23.35
CA TYR A 185 -25.24 21.70 -24.48
C TYR A 185 -24.35 22.94 -24.34
N PHE A 186 -23.15 22.85 -24.92
CA PHE A 186 -22.11 23.86 -24.80
C PHE A 186 -22.53 25.25 -25.30
N GLY A 187 -23.50 25.33 -26.22
CA GLY A 187 -23.99 26.60 -26.77
C GLY A 187 -24.73 27.49 -25.75
N ARG A 188 -25.35 26.90 -24.71
CA ARG A 188 -26.00 27.65 -23.60
C ARG A 188 -25.36 27.38 -22.24
N ASN A 189 -24.26 26.63 -22.21
CA ASN A 189 -23.59 26.21 -20.98
C ASN A 189 -24.56 25.53 -19.97
N GLU A 190 -25.46 24.70 -20.51
CA GLU A 190 -26.50 24.01 -19.72
C GLU A 190 -26.54 22.51 -20.04
N PHE A 191 -27.21 21.75 -19.19
CA PHE A 191 -27.52 20.35 -19.44
C PHE A 191 -28.91 20.23 -20.07
N VAL A 192 -29.06 19.38 -21.09
CA VAL A 192 -30.32 19.19 -21.82
C VAL A 192 -30.77 17.73 -21.73
N PHE A 193 -32.09 17.53 -21.64
CA PHE A 193 -32.72 16.22 -21.61
C PHE A 193 -32.68 15.53 -22.97
N ASN A 194 -32.31 14.25 -22.98
CA ASN A 194 -32.26 13.43 -24.17
C ASN A 194 -33.55 12.62 -24.36
N ARG A 195 -34.48 13.20 -25.12
CA ARG A 195 -35.76 12.55 -25.44
C ARG A 195 -35.59 11.18 -26.12
N GLN A 196 -34.64 11.05 -27.06
CA GLN A 196 -34.46 9.79 -27.78
C GLN A 196 -34.04 8.65 -26.87
N ILE A 197 -33.17 8.94 -25.89
CA ILE A 197 -32.74 7.96 -24.88
C ILE A 197 -33.89 7.62 -23.93
N PHE A 198 -34.69 8.62 -23.54
CA PHE A 198 -35.90 8.37 -22.76
C PHE A 198 -36.85 7.42 -23.47
N ASP A 199 -37.24 7.74 -24.70
CA ASP A 199 -38.16 6.92 -25.51
C ASP A 199 -37.61 5.48 -25.70
N TYR A 200 -36.29 5.32 -25.81
CA TYR A 200 -35.64 4.01 -25.87
C TYR A 200 -35.72 3.23 -24.55
N LEU A 201 -35.49 3.89 -23.41
CA LEU A 201 -35.49 3.27 -22.08
C LEU A 201 -36.90 2.89 -21.60
N THR A 202 -37.93 3.61 -22.04
CA THR A 202 -39.33 3.40 -21.63
C THR A 202 -40.15 2.65 -22.68
N LYS A 203 -39.50 2.01 -23.66
CA LYS A 203 -40.20 1.28 -24.71
C LYS A 203 -40.78 -0.01 -24.14
N GLU A 204 -42.12 -0.10 -24.09
CA GLU A 204 -42.88 -1.32 -23.82
C GLU A 204 -42.86 -2.27 -25.04
#